data_AF-A0A3B9WXG6-F1
#
_entry.id   AF-A0A3B9WXG6-F1
#
_cell.length_a   1.000
_cell.length_b   1.000
_cell.length_c   1.000
_cell.angle_alpha   90.00
_cell.angle_beta   90.00
_cell.angle_gamma   90.00
#
_symmetry.space_group_name_H-M   'P 1'
#
loop_
_entity.id
_entity.type
_entity.pdbx_description
1 polymer ?
#
loop_
_entity_poly.entity_id
_entity_poly.type
_entity_poly.pdbx_seq_one_letter_code
_entity_poly.pdbx_strand_id
1 'polypeptide(L)'
;MKIGGGGALTEAVKNAAPEASIHSFSDEGELMAFAGKHIFQVVFFQIDGDEGKRLELAEKRLLRLIPGINLIIVAATDKYLREALRLHASGYIEGDPDEDKVRAELNNLLYPLRRVA
;
A
#
# COMPACT_ATOMS: atom_id res chain seq x y z
N MET A 1 14.42 -13.17 -6.23
CA MET A 1 15.66 -13.73 -5.63
C MET A 1 16.34 -12.58 -4.88
N LYS A 2 16.31 -12.47 -3.54
CA LYS A 2 15.68 -13.31 -2.50
C LYS A 2 14.20 -13.59 -2.78
N ILE A 3 13.78 -14.81 -2.50
CA ILE A 3 12.38 -15.20 -2.35
C ILE A 3 12.20 -15.29 -0.83
N GLY A 4 11.22 -14.56 -0.32
CA GLY A 4 10.89 -14.48 1.09
C GLY A 4 9.67 -13.60 1.24
N GLY A 5 8.52 -14.10 0.77
CA GLY A 5 7.26 -13.59 1.30
C GLY A 5 7.27 -13.82 2.82
N GLY A 6 7.04 -12.77 3.61
CA GLY A 6 7.06 -12.87 5.06
C GLY A 6 7.51 -11.61 5.80
N GLY A 7 7.28 -10.40 5.24
CA GLY A 7 7.25 -9.21 6.10
C GLY A 7 5.95 -9.22 6.91
N ALA A 8 5.96 -8.70 8.14
CA ALA A 8 4.78 -8.65 9.00
C ALA A 8 3.54 -8.08 8.27
N LEU A 9 3.76 -7.06 7.42
CA LEU A 9 2.72 -6.47 6.57
C LEU A 9 2.12 -7.46 5.57
N THR A 10 2.95 -8.22 4.84
CA THR A 10 2.46 -9.17 3.83
C THR A 10 1.64 -10.27 4.48
N GLU A 11 2.05 -10.77 5.64
CA GLU A 11 1.29 -11.78 6.40
C GLU A 11 -0.02 -11.20 6.95
N ALA A 12 0.01 -9.98 7.50
CA ALA A 12 -1.20 -9.28 7.93
C ALA A 12 -2.22 -9.11 6.79
N VAL A 13 -1.76 -8.74 5.59
CA VAL A 13 -2.62 -8.60 4.40
C VAL A 13 -3.17 -9.94 3.94
N LYS A 14 -2.34 -11.01 3.91
CA LYS A 14 -2.80 -12.36 3.58
C LYS A 14 -3.89 -12.86 4.53
N ASN A 15 -3.74 -12.59 5.83
CA ASN A 15 -4.71 -13.02 6.82
C ASN A 15 -6.01 -12.19 6.74
N ALA A 16 -5.89 -10.88 6.49
CA ALA A 16 -7.04 -9.99 6.41
C ALA A 16 -7.88 -10.22 5.14
N ALA A 17 -7.24 -10.57 4.02
CA ALA A 17 -7.86 -10.79 2.71
C ALA A 17 -7.26 -12.03 2.00
N PRO A 18 -7.56 -13.25 2.47
CA PRO A 18 -6.98 -14.49 1.94
C PRO A 18 -7.32 -14.77 0.47
N GLU A 19 -8.38 -14.17 -0.04
CA GLU A 19 -8.80 -14.24 -1.44
C GLU A 19 -8.05 -13.28 -2.37
N ALA A 20 -7.26 -12.35 -1.83
CA ALA A 20 -6.55 -11.35 -2.61
C ALA A 20 -5.30 -11.92 -3.29
N SER A 21 -5.04 -11.50 -4.53
CA SER A 21 -3.74 -11.72 -5.19
C SER A 21 -2.74 -10.69 -4.68
N ILE A 22 -1.78 -11.14 -3.87
CA ILE A 22 -0.83 -10.25 -3.20
C ILE A 22 0.51 -10.28 -3.94
N HIS A 23 0.99 -9.09 -4.30
CA HIS A 23 2.30 -8.88 -4.91
C HIS A 23 3.10 -7.91 -4.04
N SER A 24 4.32 -8.30 -3.66
CA SER A 24 5.22 -7.52 -2.82
C SER A 24 6.44 -7.06 -3.62
N PHE A 25 6.83 -5.81 -3.45
CA PHE A 25 7.99 -5.21 -4.09
C PHE A 25 8.85 -4.53 -3.03
N SER A 26 10.17 -4.60 -3.19
CA SER A 26 11.12 -3.84 -2.37
C SER A 26 11.76 -2.69 -3.13
N ASP A 27 11.42 -2.54 -4.41
CA ASP A 27 11.94 -1.53 -5.33
C ASP A 27 10.80 -0.79 -6.04
N GLU A 28 10.95 0.53 -6.18
CA GLU A 28 9.99 1.39 -6.87
C GLU A 28 9.94 1.05 -8.37
N GLY A 29 11.08 0.72 -8.98
CA GLY A 29 11.17 0.34 -10.38
C GLY A 29 10.33 -0.90 -10.70
N GLU A 30 10.41 -1.92 -9.84
CA GLU A 30 9.58 -3.13 -9.95
C GLU A 30 8.09 -2.83 -9.82
N LEU A 31 7.69 -2.03 -8.83
CA LEU A 31 6.29 -1.60 -8.66
C LEU A 31 5.78 -0.86 -9.90
N MET A 32 6.56 0.07 -10.44
CA MET A 32 6.17 0.85 -11.63
C MET A 32 6.09 -0.01 -12.89
N ALA A 33 7.01 -0.97 -13.05
CA ALA A 33 6.96 -1.93 -14.15
C ALA A 33 5.73 -2.84 -14.06
N PHE A 34 5.35 -3.26 -12.85
CA PHE A 34 4.14 -4.04 -12.60
C PHE A 34 2.88 -3.20 -12.87
N ALA A 35 2.82 -1.97 -12.37
CA ALA A 35 1.72 -1.03 -12.59
C ALA A 35 1.50 -0.67 -14.06
N GLY A 36 2.54 -0.71 -14.89
CA GLY A 36 2.41 -0.53 -16.34
C GLY A 36 1.77 -1.71 -17.08
N LYS A 37 1.63 -2.88 -16.43
CA LYS A 37 1.17 -4.13 -17.07
C LYS A 37 -0.04 -4.77 -16.40
N HIS A 38 -0.34 -4.37 -15.16
CA HIS A 38 -1.35 -4.99 -14.31
C HIS A 38 -2.27 -3.93 -13.70
N ILE A 39 -3.53 -4.30 -13.49
CA ILE A 39 -4.51 -3.49 -12.75
C ILE A 39 -4.59 -4.05 -11.33
N PHE A 40 -4.46 -3.18 -10.35
CA PHE A 40 -4.67 -3.48 -8.94
C PHE A 40 -5.32 -2.28 -8.26
N GLN A 41 -5.89 -2.51 -7.08
CA GLN A 41 -6.87 -1.60 -6.48
C GLN A 41 -6.45 -1.04 -5.13
N VAL A 42 -5.47 -1.69 -4.49
CA VAL A 42 -4.96 -1.32 -3.17
C VAL A 42 -3.44 -1.45 -3.21
N VAL A 43 -2.75 -0.48 -2.63
CA VAL A 43 -1.32 -0.55 -2.33
C VAL A 43 -1.10 -0.21 -0.87
N PHE A 44 -0.35 -1.08 -0.20
CA PHE A 44 0.24 -0.78 1.08
C PHE A 44 1.67 -0.30 0.84
N PHE A 45 1.97 0.92 1.28
CA PHE A 45 3.30 1.51 1.17
C PHE A 45 3.92 1.60 2.57
N GLN A 46 4.89 0.73 2.84
CA GLN A 46 5.59 0.70 4.12
C GLN A 46 6.79 1.66 4.10
N ILE A 47 6.80 2.60 5.03
CA ILE A 47 7.90 3.54 5.23
C ILE A 47 8.80 2.99 6.34
N ASP A 48 10.02 2.63 5.96
CA ASP A 48 11.07 2.26 6.90
C ASP A 48 12.16 3.33 6.90
N GLY A 49 12.53 3.83 8.08
CA GLY A 49 13.58 4.86 8.22
C GLY A 49 13.17 6.27 7.76
N ASP A 50 14.14 7.12 7.41
CA ASP A 50 13.92 8.56 7.13
C ASP A 50 13.58 8.83 5.65
N GLU A 51 12.75 7.98 5.06
CA GLU A 51 12.41 7.97 3.62
C GLU A 51 11.29 8.95 3.23
N GLY A 52 10.99 9.95 4.07
CA GLY A 52 9.88 10.89 3.85
C GLY A 52 9.84 11.56 2.49
N LYS A 53 11.00 11.81 1.87
CA LYS A 53 11.07 12.41 0.52
C LYS A 53 10.70 11.44 -0.62
N ARG A 54 10.74 10.12 -0.38
CA ARG A 54 10.43 9.08 -1.39
C ARG A 54 8.92 8.87 -1.53
N LEU A 55 8.18 9.06 -0.43
CA LEU A 55 6.72 8.96 -0.34
C LEU A 55 6.03 9.78 -1.43
N GLU A 56 6.33 11.07 -1.48
CA GLU A 56 5.69 12.00 -2.41
C GLU A 56 5.94 11.68 -3.90
N LEU A 57 7.05 11.03 -4.29
CA LEU A 57 7.39 10.83 -5.70
C LEU A 57 6.80 9.54 -6.28
N ALA A 58 6.96 8.42 -5.56
CA ALA A 58 6.45 7.12 -5.98
C ALA A 58 4.92 7.12 -6.01
N GLU A 59 4.29 7.70 -4.97
CA GLU A 59 2.84 7.70 -4.82
C GLU A 59 2.17 8.62 -5.85
N LYS A 60 2.69 9.83 -6.08
CA LYS A 60 2.16 10.70 -7.15
C LYS A 60 2.26 10.05 -8.53
N ARG A 61 3.31 9.28 -8.80
CA ARG A 61 3.44 8.56 -10.07
C ARG A 61 2.43 7.44 -10.18
N LEU A 62 2.25 6.67 -9.11
CA LEU A 62 1.27 5.58 -9.05
C LEU A 62 -0.18 6.09 -9.19
N LEU A 63 -0.55 7.13 -8.42
CA LEU A 63 -1.88 7.74 -8.45
C LEU A 63 -2.24 8.30 -9.84
N ARG A 64 -1.25 8.80 -10.59
CA ARG A 64 -1.45 9.23 -11.99
C ARG A 64 -1.60 8.05 -12.96
N LEU A 65 -0.89 6.97 -12.71
CA LEU A 65 -0.89 5.78 -13.58
C LEU A 65 -2.17 4.96 -13.40
N ILE A 66 -2.68 4.86 -12.18
CA ILE A 66 -3.88 4.08 -11.84
C ILE A 66 -4.86 5.00 -11.08
N PRO A 67 -5.71 5.76 -11.79
CA PRO A 67 -6.73 6.59 -11.16
C PRO A 67 -7.72 5.76 -10.32
N GLY A 68 -7.98 6.22 -9.10
CA GLY A 68 -8.87 5.54 -8.15
C GLY A 68 -8.25 4.31 -7.49
N ILE A 69 -6.92 4.22 -7.46
CA ILE A 69 -6.23 3.25 -6.61
C ILE A 69 -6.32 3.70 -5.14
N ASN A 70 -6.54 2.74 -4.23
CA ASN A 70 -6.47 3.00 -2.81
C ASN A 70 -5.03 2.89 -2.32
N LEU A 71 -4.56 3.91 -1.61
CA LEU A 71 -3.22 3.98 -1.05
C LEU A 71 -3.30 3.92 0.48
N ILE A 72 -2.65 2.95 1.10
CA ILE A 72 -2.57 2.82 2.56
C ILE A 72 -1.10 2.96 2.95
N ILE A 73 -0.80 3.96 3.78
CA ILE A 73 0.55 4.17 4.29
C ILE A 73 0.74 3.35 5.55
N VAL A 74 1.88 2.69 5.71
CA VAL A 74 2.25 1.94 6.91
C VAL A 74 3.56 2.51 7.43
N ALA A 75 3.60 3.02 8.66
CA ALA A 75 4.80 3.64 9.21
C ALA A 75 4.87 3.48 10.73
N ALA A 76 6.08 3.44 11.28
CA ALA A 76 6.28 3.32 12.72
C ALA A 76 5.87 4.57 13.54
N THR A 77 5.62 5.71 12.88
CA THR A 77 5.35 7.01 13.53
C THR A 77 4.32 7.81 12.73
N ASP A 78 3.53 8.64 13.40
CA ASP A 78 2.57 9.59 12.82
C ASP A 78 3.14 10.74 11.94
N LYS A 79 4.48 10.89 11.85
CA LYS A 79 5.18 11.97 11.12
C LYS A 79 4.70 12.19 9.69
N TYR A 80 4.20 11.13 9.04
CA TYR A 80 3.76 11.16 7.63
C TYR A 80 2.25 11.34 7.45
N LEU A 81 1.45 11.45 8.53
CA LEU A 81 -0.01 11.63 8.44
C LEU A 81 -0.41 12.83 7.59
N ARG A 82 0.26 13.97 7.78
CA ARG A 82 -0.02 15.19 7.00
C ARG A 82 0.20 14.96 5.50
N GLU A 83 1.23 14.21 5.14
CA GLU A 83 1.57 13.92 3.75
C GLU A 83 0.59 12.92 3.15
N ALA A 84 0.26 11.85 3.88
CA ALA A 84 -0.77 10.89 3.50
C ALA A 84 -2.12 11.57 3.23
N LEU A 85 -2.53 12.51 4.09
CA LEU A 85 -3.75 13.31 3.88
C LEU A 85 -3.67 14.19 2.62
N ARG A 86 -2.53 14.84 2.36
CA ARG A 86 -2.32 15.65 1.14
C ARG A 86 -2.39 14.82 -0.14
N LEU A 87 -2.01 13.55 -0.06
CA LEU A 87 -2.05 12.61 -1.18
C LEU A 87 -3.41 11.93 -1.34
N HIS A 88 -4.37 12.21 -0.46
CA HIS A 88 -5.64 11.51 -0.38
C HIS A 88 -5.45 9.99 -0.26
N ALA A 89 -4.48 9.57 0.57
CA ALA A 89 -4.35 8.19 0.96
C ALA A 89 -5.68 7.69 1.57
N SER A 90 -6.06 6.48 1.21
CA SER A 90 -7.25 5.80 1.72
C SER A 90 -7.12 5.39 3.17
N GLY A 91 -5.89 5.21 3.64
CA GLY A 91 -5.63 4.71 4.98
C GLY A 91 -4.24 5.01 5.50
N TYR A 92 -4.08 4.86 6.81
CA TYR A 92 -2.80 5.00 7.50
C TYR A 92 -2.71 4.04 8.69
N ILE A 93 -1.68 3.21 8.71
CA ILE A 93 -1.38 2.28 9.80
C ILE A 93 -0.13 2.77 10.52
N GLU A 94 -0.30 3.18 11.78
CA GLU A 94 0.82 3.50 12.67
C GLU A 94 1.29 2.26 13.45
N GLY A 95 2.62 2.11 13.53
CA GLY A 95 3.30 1.02 14.20
C GLY A 95 3.32 -0.27 13.39
N ASP A 96 3.47 -1.40 14.08
CA ASP A 96 3.50 -2.70 13.43
C ASP A 96 2.14 -3.05 12.83
N PRO A 97 2.09 -3.55 11.58
CA PRO A 97 0.86 -3.98 10.95
C PRO A 97 0.41 -5.34 11.50
N ASP A 98 -0.89 -5.47 11.73
CA ASP A 98 -1.56 -6.70 12.11
C ASP A 98 -2.84 -6.89 11.27
N GLU A 99 -3.45 -8.07 11.38
CA GLU A 99 -4.65 -8.44 10.62
C GLU A 99 -5.81 -7.47 10.86
N ASP A 100 -6.02 -7.02 12.11
CA ASP A 100 -7.16 -6.19 12.48
C ASP A 100 -7.01 -4.78 11.93
N LYS A 101 -5.82 -4.19 12.03
CA LYS A 101 -5.50 -2.88 11.43
C LYS A 101 -5.66 -2.94 9.91
N VAL A 102 -5.12 -3.96 9.27
CA VAL A 102 -5.25 -4.11 7.80
C VAL A 102 -6.72 -4.28 7.39
N ARG A 103 -7.48 -5.12 8.10
CA ARG A 103 -8.92 -5.32 7.84
C ARG A 103 -9.72 -4.04 8.04
N ALA A 104 -9.39 -3.24 9.05
CA ALA A 104 -10.01 -1.94 9.28
C ALA A 104 -9.81 -1.00 8.08
N GLU A 105 -8.59 -0.89 7.56
CA GLU A 105 -8.31 -0.05 6.38
C GLU A 105 -8.99 -0.58 5.11
N LEU A 106 -8.98 -1.90 4.88
CA LEU A 106 -9.66 -2.52 3.74
C LEU A 106 -11.19 -2.34 3.75
N ASN A 107 -11.79 -2.20 4.93
CA ASN A 107 -13.23 -1.93 5.07
C ASN A 107 -13.59 -0.45 4.88
N ASN A 108 -12.62 0.46 4.91
CA ASN A 108 -12.82 1.92 4.86
C ASN A 108 -12.16 2.57 3.65
N LEU A 109 -11.95 1.81 2.57
CA LEU A 109 -11.34 2.30 1.34
C LEU A 109 -12.13 3.47 0.74
N LEU A 110 -11.41 4.51 0.29
CA LEU A 110 -11.99 5.68 -0.39
C LEU A 110 -12.66 5.29 -1.71
N TYR A 111 -12.04 4.37 -2.45
CA TYR A 111 -12.55 3.87 -3.72
C TYR A 111 -13.03 2.43 -3.55
N PRO A 112 -14.28 2.11 -3.96
CA PRO A 112 -14.80 0.76 -3.83
C PRO A 112 -13.99 -0.22 -4.69
N LEU A 113 -13.79 -1.43 -4.18
CA LEU A 113 -13.19 -2.51 -4.95
C LEU A 113 -14.10 -2.85 -6.14
N ARG A 114 -13.58 -2.63 -7.34
CA ARG A 114 -14.17 -3.05 -8.60
C ARG A 114 -13.96 -4.56 -8.75
N ARG A 115 -15.02 -5.27 -9.14
CA ARG A 115 -14.86 -6.65 -9.60
C ARG A 115 -14.11 -6.60 -10.92
N VAL A 116 -12.96 -7.25 -10.97
CA VAL A 116 -12.31 -7.57 -12.23
C VAL A 116 -13.05 -8.79 -12.77
N ALA A 117 -13.72 -8.63 -13.90
CA ALA A 117 -14.48 -9.69 -14.57
C ALA A 117 -13.55 -10.73 -15.21
#